data_AF-A0A920AXG8-F1
#
_entry.id   AF-A0A920AXG8-F1
#
_cell.length_a   1.000
_cell.length_b   1.000
_cell.length_c   1.000
_cell.angle_alpha   90.00
_cell.angle_beta   90.00
_cell.angle_gamma   90.00
#
_symmetry.space_group_name_H-M   'P 1'
#
loop_
_entity.id
_entity.type
_entity.pdbx_description
1 polymer ?
#
loop_
_entity_poly.entity_id
_entity_poly.type
_entity_poly.pdbx_seq_one_letter_code
_entity_poly.pdbx_strand_id
1 'polypeptide(L)'
;MASDGFPVYARNGYAEANNSTSEIVKLKSSYKLKNTPDSGRPDTVTVLNGGMGQGTTYPNTKIEMGAFTQDFEYIENHGDLDECNGRVGVTPEFPEGIYYYVVTDDFPYFSRCLKGDF
;
A
#
# COMPACT_ATOMS: atom_id res chain seq x y z
N MET A 1 0.50 -15.25 5.39
CA MET A 1 -0.86 -15.16 5.94
C MET A 1 -0.93 -13.93 6.82
N ALA A 2 -1.99 -13.14 6.68
CA ALA A 2 -2.26 -11.97 7.49
C ALA A 2 -2.88 -12.39 8.83
N SER A 3 -2.97 -11.45 9.78
CA SER A 3 -3.47 -11.72 11.13
C SER A 3 -4.95 -12.16 11.17
N ASP A 4 -5.69 -11.90 10.09
CA ASP A 4 -7.10 -12.26 9.92
C ASP A 4 -7.30 -13.59 9.16
N GLY A 5 -6.21 -14.32 8.89
CA GLY A 5 -6.26 -15.64 8.26
C GLY A 5 -6.24 -15.63 6.73
N PHE A 6 -6.36 -14.47 6.06
CA PHE A 6 -6.27 -14.43 4.61
C PHE A 6 -4.81 -14.58 4.10
N PRO A 7 -4.61 -15.21 2.94
CA PRO A 7 -3.29 -15.30 2.32
C PRO A 7 -2.70 -13.92 2.01
N VAL A 8 -1.36 -13.85 1.98
CA VAL A 8 -0.61 -12.68 1.52
C VAL A 8 0.31 -13.18 0.42
N TYR A 9 0.17 -12.63 -0.78
CA TYR A 9 1.00 -12.95 -1.94
C TYR A 9 1.94 -11.78 -2.28
N ALA A 10 3.02 -12.10 -2.98
CA ALA A 10 3.86 -11.08 -3.60
C ALA A 10 3.14 -10.39 -4.77
N ARG A 11 3.73 -9.32 -5.31
CA ARG A 11 3.17 -8.44 -6.36
C ARG A 11 2.60 -9.09 -7.63
N ASN A 12 2.81 -10.38 -7.86
CA ASN A 12 2.41 -11.05 -9.10
C ASN A 12 1.10 -11.82 -8.88
N GLY A 13 0.16 -11.68 -9.80
CA GLY A 13 -1.07 -12.46 -9.82
C GLY A 13 -1.69 -12.50 -11.20
N TYR A 14 -2.79 -13.23 -11.35
CA TYR A 14 -3.54 -13.33 -12.60
C TYR A 14 -4.06 -11.96 -13.07
N ALA A 15 -3.90 -11.64 -14.36
CA ALA A 15 -4.39 -10.40 -14.97
C ALA A 15 -5.91 -10.28 -14.77
N GLU A 16 -6.63 -11.37 -14.98
CA GLU A 16 -8.03 -11.49 -14.63
C GLU A 16 -8.14 -12.24 -13.30
N ALA A 17 -8.63 -11.57 -12.26
CA ALA A 17 -8.61 -12.12 -10.90
C ALA A 17 -9.29 -13.50 -10.77
N ASN A 18 -10.30 -13.79 -11.60
CA ASN A 18 -11.08 -15.04 -11.56
C ASN A 18 -10.67 -16.06 -12.64
N ASN A 19 -9.56 -15.84 -13.36
CA ASN A 19 -9.14 -16.68 -14.46
C ASN A 19 -7.70 -17.17 -14.26
N SER A 20 -7.55 -18.43 -13.86
CA SER A 20 -6.25 -19.07 -13.62
C SER A 20 -5.46 -19.35 -14.89
N THR A 21 -6.06 -19.18 -16.07
CA THR A 21 -5.39 -19.30 -17.37
C THR A 21 -4.90 -17.95 -17.90
N SER A 22 -5.28 -16.85 -17.24
CA SER A 22 -4.81 -15.52 -17.63
C SER A 22 -3.33 -15.34 -17.31
N GLU A 23 -2.71 -14.37 -17.98
CA GLU A 23 -1.30 -14.06 -17.78
C GLU A 23 -1.03 -13.62 -16.35
N ILE A 24 0.18 -13.90 -15.86
CA ILE A 24 0.63 -13.38 -14.57
C ILE A 24 1.20 -11.99 -14.78
N VAL A 25 0.57 -10.99 -14.15
CA VAL A 25 0.98 -9.58 -14.20
C VAL A 25 1.37 -9.08 -12.83
N LYS A 26 2.09 -7.96 -12.81
CA LYS A 26 2.30 -7.18 -11.58
C LYS A 26 1.02 -6.44 -11.25
N LEU A 27 0.43 -6.77 -10.11
CA LEU A 27 -0.77 -6.12 -9.59
C LEU A 27 -0.42 -4.73 -9.06
N LYS A 28 -1.25 -3.76 -9.42
CA LYS A 28 -1.09 -2.36 -9.08
C LYS A 28 -2.04 -1.97 -7.97
N SER A 29 -1.56 -1.14 -7.05
CA SER A 29 -2.43 -0.53 -6.06
C SER A 29 -3.37 0.49 -6.69
N SER A 30 -4.56 0.63 -6.11
CA SER A 30 -5.52 1.68 -6.46
C SER A 30 -5.25 3.01 -5.74
N TYR A 31 -4.14 3.11 -5.00
CA TYR A 31 -3.71 4.37 -4.40
C TYR A 31 -2.90 5.22 -5.39
N LYS A 32 -3.11 6.52 -5.31
CA LYS A 32 -2.39 7.52 -6.09
C LYS A 32 -1.85 8.61 -5.18
N LEU A 33 -0.69 9.16 -5.53
CA LEU A 33 -0.16 10.35 -4.87
C LEU A 33 -1.03 11.57 -5.16
N LYS A 34 -1.47 12.27 -4.12
CA LYS A 34 -2.21 13.52 -4.21
C LYS A 34 -1.33 14.62 -4.81
N ASN A 35 -1.96 15.53 -5.56
CA ASN A 35 -1.27 16.71 -6.10
C ASN A 35 -1.11 17.83 -5.08
N THR A 36 -1.97 17.88 -4.07
CA THR A 36 -1.99 18.94 -3.03
C THR A 36 -1.86 18.33 -1.65
N PRO A 37 -1.01 18.87 -0.76
CA PRO A 37 -0.89 18.40 0.61
C PRO A 37 -2.14 18.71 1.43
N ASP A 38 -2.45 17.84 2.38
CA ASP A 38 -3.54 18.06 3.34
C ASP A 38 -3.19 19.20 4.31
N SER A 39 -4.21 19.91 4.80
CA SER A 39 -4.04 20.98 5.79
C SER A 39 -3.43 20.44 7.08
N GLY A 40 -2.35 21.06 7.55
CA GLY A 40 -1.64 20.66 8.78
C GLY A 40 -0.57 19.58 8.57
N ARG A 41 -0.40 19.07 7.35
CA ARG A 41 0.76 18.25 6.97
C ARG A 41 2.05 19.08 7.12
N PRO A 42 3.08 18.59 7.83
CA PRO A 42 4.39 19.23 7.84
C PRO A 42 5.01 19.22 6.44
N ASP A 43 5.51 20.37 6.00
CA ASP A 43 6.17 20.52 4.69
C ASP A 43 7.69 20.66 4.79
N THR A 44 8.22 20.82 6.00
CA THR A 44 9.63 21.11 6.24
C THR A 44 10.12 20.42 7.52
N VAL A 45 11.25 19.73 7.43
CA VAL A 45 11.99 19.26 8.61
C VAL A 45 12.72 20.46 9.21
N THR A 46 12.19 20.99 10.31
CA THR A 46 12.76 22.17 10.97
C THR A 46 13.84 21.81 11.98
N VAL A 47 13.69 20.69 12.69
CA VAL A 47 14.61 20.27 13.75
C VAL A 47 14.80 18.75 13.77
N LEU A 48 16.04 18.32 13.95
CA LEU A 48 16.41 16.94 14.24
C LEU A 48 17.15 16.92 15.58
N ASN A 49 16.53 16.30 16.58
CA ASN A 49 17.14 16.12 17.89
C ASN A 49 18.00 14.84 17.86
N GLY A 50 19.31 14.99 18.05
CA GLY A 50 20.22 13.88 18.22
C GLY A 50 19.97 13.12 19.53
N GLY A 51 20.39 11.85 19.57
CA GLY A 51 20.43 11.05 20.80
C GLY A 51 21.50 11.56 21.79
N MET A 52 21.72 10.82 22.89
CA MET A 52 22.66 11.24 23.95
C MET A 52 24.08 11.52 23.40
N GLY A 53 24.56 12.75 23.57
CA GLY A 53 25.86 13.22 23.07
C GLY A 53 25.86 13.74 21.62
N GLN A 54 24.71 13.72 20.93
CA GLN A 54 24.52 14.32 19.62
C GLN A 54 23.78 15.66 19.77
N GLY A 55 24.19 16.68 19.02
CA GLY A 55 23.57 18.01 19.05
C GLY A 55 22.21 18.08 18.33
N THR A 56 21.54 19.22 18.45
CA THR A 56 20.33 19.53 17.69
C THR A 56 20.70 20.17 16.35
N THR A 57 20.13 19.68 15.25
CA THR A 57 20.39 20.19 13.90
C THR A 57 19.13 20.82 13.32
N TYR A 58 19.27 21.89 12.54
CA TYR A 58 18.16 22.60 11.89
C TYR A 58 18.30 22.53 10.36
N PRO A 59 17.95 21.39 9.75
CA PRO A 59 18.21 21.17 8.33
C PRO A 59 17.35 22.06 7.42
N ASN A 60 16.16 22.48 7.87
CA ASN A 60 15.20 23.29 7.10
C ASN A 60 14.95 22.71 5.69
N THR A 61 14.88 21.38 5.60
CA THR A 61 14.72 20.65 4.34
C THR A 61 13.25 20.38 4.07
N LYS A 62 12.80 20.65 2.84
CA LYS A 62 11.43 20.38 2.40
C LYS A 62 11.13 18.88 2.42
N ILE A 63 9.93 18.53 2.88
CA ILE A 63 9.37 17.18 2.84
C ILE A 63 8.51 17.06 1.59
N GLU A 64 9.06 16.39 0.57
CA GLU A 64 8.36 16.12 -0.68
C GLU A 64 7.10 15.26 -0.46
N MET A 65 6.15 15.35 -1.39
CA MET A 65 4.94 14.52 -1.39
C MET A 65 5.31 13.04 -1.51
N GLY A 66 4.59 12.18 -0.79
CA GLY A 66 4.80 10.74 -0.76
C GLY A 66 5.57 10.25 0.47
N ALA A 67 6.00 11.19 1.33
CA ALA A 67 6.64 10.88 2.60
C ALA A 67 5.65 10.36 3.66
N PHE A 68 4.37 10.74 3.57
CA PHE A 68 3.34 10.36 4.54
C PHE A 68 2.21 9.57 3.90
N THR A 69 1.54 8.72 4.70
CA THR A 69 0.34 7.99 4.26
C THR A 69 -0.79 8.92 3.80
N GLN A 70 -0.96 10.07 4.46
CA GLN A 70 -1.94 11.09 4.08
C GLN A 70 -1.69 11.72 2.70
N ASP A 71 -0.48 11.56 2.12
CA ASP A 71 -0.15 12.08 0.80
C ASP A 71 -0.77 11.25 -0.32
N PHE A 72 -1.32 10.09 -0.01
CA PHE A 72 -1.96 9.20 -0.96
C PHE A 72 -3.48 9.20 -0.78
N GLU A 73 -4.19 9.06 -1.89
CA GLU A 73 -5.63 8.89 -1.93
C GLU A 73 -5.98 7.56 -2.61
N TYR A 74 -7.00 6.89 -2.09
CA TYR A 74 -7.57 5.70 -2.74
C TYR A 74 -8.50 6.16 -3.87
N ILE A 75 -8.31 5.59 -5.06
CA ILE A 75 -9.17 5.82 -6.21
C ILE A 75 -9.72 4.48 -6.65
N GLU A 76 -11.02 4.28 -6.46
CA GLU A 76 -11.69 3.04 -6.86
C GLU A 76 -11.42 2.72 -8.35
N ASN A 77 -11.04 1.47 -8.63
CA ASN A 77 -10.71 0.96 -9.97
C ASN A 77 -9.51 1.64 -10.67
N HIS A 78 -8.63 2.34 -9.94
CA HIS A 78 -7.39 2.88 -10.52
C HIS A 78 -6.32 1.81 -10.77
N GLY A 79 -6.25 0.81 -9.89
CA GLY A 79 -5.39 -0.36 -10.00
C GLY A 79 -6.18 -1.66 -9.93
N ASP A 80 -5.49 -2.74 -9.58
CA ASP A 80 -6.05 -4.10 -9.49
C ASP A 80 -6.51 -4.47 -8.07
N LEU A 81 -6.17 -3.63 -7.08
CA LEU A 81 -6.33 -3.90 -5.66
C LEU A 81 -7.29 -2.91 -5.02
N ASP A 82 -7.96 -3.35 -3.96
CA ASP A 82 -8.84 -2.53 -3.14
C ASP A 82 -8.09 -1.65 -2.13
N GLU A 83 -8.84 -0.96 -1.28
CA GLU A 83 -8.31 -0.08 -0.22
C GLU A 83 -7.43 -0.81 0.81
N CYS A 84 -7.60 -2.12 0.99
CA CYS A 84 -6.75 -2.93 1.86
C CYS A 84 -5.53 -3.52 1.14
N ASN A 85 -5.30 -3.14 -0.11
CA ASN A 85 -4.28 -3.71 -0.98
C ASN A 85 -4.47 -5.20 -1.22
N GLY A 86 -5.72 -5.65 -1.29
CA GLY A 86 -6.09 -7.01 -1.62
C GLY A 86 -7.05 -7.07 -2.79
N ARG A 87 -7.44 -8.29 -3.15
CA ARG A 87 -8.53 -8.55 -4.09
C ARG A 87 -9.10 -9.94 -3.87
N VAL A 88 -10.29 -10.18 -4.42
CA VAL A 88 -10.87 -11.54 -4.51
C VAL A 88 -10.46 -12.13 -5.85
N GLY A 89 -9.93 -13.35 -5.83
CA GLY A 89 -9.60 -14.06 -7.06
C GLY A 89 -9.11 -15.48 -6.83
N VAL A 90 -8.95 -16.22 -7.92
CA VAL A 90 -8.43 -17.59 -7.89
C VAL A 90 -6.93 -17.59 -7.63
N THR A 91 -6.47 -18.58 -6.88
CA THR A 91 -5.04 -18.85 -6.64
C THR A 91 -4.78 -20.35 -6.82
N PRO A 92 -3.52 -20.78 -6.99
CA PRO A 92 -3.21 -22.21 -7.12
C PRO A 92 -3.75 -23.05 -5.95
N GLU A 93 -3.81 -22.48 -4.75
CA GLU A 93 -4.32 -23.14 -3.54
C GLU A 93 -5.84 -23.03 -3.39
N PHE A 94 -6.45 -21.99 -3.94
CA PHE A 94 -7.89 -21.70 -3.84
C PHE A 94 -8.49 -21.47 -5.25
N PRO A 95 -8.79 -22.55 -5.99
CA PRO A 95 -9.31 -22.46 -7.36
C PRO A 95 -10.76 -21.94 -7.43
N GLU A 96 -11.50 -21.98 -6.32
CA GLU A 96 -12.84 -21.38 -6.21
C GLU A 96 -12.81 -19.88 -5.91
N GLY A 97 -11.61 -19.33 -5.68
CA GLY A 97 -11.41 -17.93 -5.32
C GLY A 97 -11.37 -17.70 -3.82
N ILE A 98 -10.49 -16.81 -3.39
CA ILE A 98 -10.40 -16.33 -2.01
C ILE A 98 -10.03 -14.85 -2.03
N TYR A 99 -10.35 -14.13 -0.96
CA TYR A 99 -9.74 -12.84 -0.73
C TYR A 99 -8.28 -13.00 -0.30
N TYR A 100 -7.37 -12.22 -0.87
CA TYR A 100 -5.96 -12.23 -0.49
C TYR A 100 -5.35 -10.83 -0.57
N TYR A 101 -4.36 -10.59 0.27
CA TYR A 101 -3.55 -9.37 0.23
C TYR A 101 -2.39 -9.51 -0.72
N VAL A 102 -1.93 -8.39 -1.25
CA VAL A 102 -0.79 -8.32 -2.16
C VAL A 102 0.22 -7.32 -1.63
N VAL A 103 1.49 -7.71 -1.67
CA VAL A 103 2.63 -6.80 -1.43
C VAL A 103 2.99 -6.15 -2.76
N THR A 104 2.88 -4.82 -2.85
CA THR A 104 3.11 -4.05 -4.09
C THR A 104 4.44 -3.32 -4.09
N ASP A 105 4.92 -2.97 -5.29
CA ASP A 105 6.08 -2.09 -5.48
C ASP A 105 5.72 -0.60 -5.22
N ASP A 106 4.43 -0.28 -5.22
CA ASP A 106 3.87 1.05 -4.99
C ASP A 106 3.10 1.14 -3.65
N PHE A 107 2.84 2.37 -3.20
CA PHE A 107 2.03 2.58 -2.00
C PHE A 107 0.61 2.01 -2.19
N PRO A 108 0.05 1.34 -1.16
CA PRO A 108 0.69 0.94 0.07
C PRO A 108 1.51 -0.34 -0.14
N TYR A 109 2.80 -0.32 0.21
CA TYR A 109 3.70 -1.48 0.00
C TYR A 109 3.22 -2.77 0.69
N PHE A 110 2.44 -2.63 1.78
CA PHE A 110 1.82 -3.72 2.51
C PHE A 110 0.39 -3.33 2.89
N SER A 111 -0.48 -4.31 3.13
CA SER A 111 -1.88 -4.08 3.48
C SER A 111 -2.02 -3.16 4.70
N ARG A 112 -2.96 -2.22 4.60
CA ARG A 112 -3.21 -1.19 5.63
C ARG A 112 -4.43 -1.47 6.49
N CYS A 113 -5.32 -2.34 6.03
CA CYS A 113 -6.47 -2.83 6.78
C CYS A 113 -6.58 -4.35 6.70
N LEU A 114 -7.30 -4.91 7.68
CA LEU A 114 -7.69 -6.30 7.70
C LEU A 114 -9.17 -6.38 7.31
N LYS A 115 -9.50 -7.33 6.44
CA LYS A 115 -10.81 -7.53 5.84
C LYS A 115 -11.54 -8.73 6.45
N GLY A 116 -10.86 -9.55 7.25
CA GLY A 116 -11.54 -10.55 8.06
C GLY A 116 -12.37 -9.88 9.16
N ASP A 117 -13.66 -10.21 9.19
CA ASP A 117 -14.50 -9.99 10.35
C ASP A 117 -14.19 -11.06 11.41
N PHE A 118 -14.14 -10.65 12.68
CA PHE A 118 -13.99 -11.55 13.82
C PHE A 118 -15.31 -12.25 14.18
#